data_AF-A0A940JG51-F1
#
_entry.id   AF-A0A940JG51-F1
#
_cell.length_a   1.000
_cell.length_b   1.000
_cell.length_c   1.000
_cell.angle_alpha   90.00
_cell.angle_beta   90.00
_cell.angle_gamma   90.00
#
_symmetry.space_group_name_H-M   'P 1'
#
loop_
_entity.id
_entity.type
_entity.pdbx_description
1 polymer ?
#
loop_
_entity_poly.entity_id
_entity_poly.type
_entity_poly.pdbx_seq_one_letter_code
_entity_poly.pdbx_strand_id
1 'polypeptide(L)'
;MPNEFDLLFDRYISGVLSTEERTAFLDMIASGSFDNGLNAILDKGLLEQLYAAAAEDRTLGDRIFKNVEREINMQPVHMVPRANRTLILMRWAAAAAIIIFFGIGAYLWNFKKEKSSRIVATETRSADPDILPGRQKAILTLADGSTIILDSAVNGKIAEQNSSSIIKQGDRVTYNSDGTENNDVVYNTMSTPNGGQYQLALSDGT
;
A
#
# COMPACT_ATOMS: atom_id res chain seq x y z
N MET A 1 49.76 -14.31 48.03
CA MET A 1 50.07 -13.46 46.86
C MET A 1 49.09 -12.31 46.90
N PRO A 2 49.49 -11.04 46.81
CA PRO A 2 48.53 -9.92 46.75
C PRO A 2 47.64 -10.11 45.52
N ASN A 3 46.32 -9.94 45.66
CA ASN A 3 45.43 -10.03 44.51
C ASN A 3 45.70 -8.86 43.57
N GLU A 4 45.64 -9.10 42.26
CA GLU A 4 45.86 -8.07 41.24
C GLU A 4 44.90 -6.87 41.42
N PHE A 5 43.68 -7.16 41.86
CA PHE A 5 42.69 -6.16 42.24
C PHE A 5 43.17 -5.23 43.37
N ASP A 6 43.78 -5.78 44.42
CA ASP A 6 44.21 -5.00 45.59
C ASP A 6 45.35 -4.03 45.22
N LEU A 7 46.25 -4.49 44.33
CA LEU A 7 47.38 -3.69 43.85
C LEU A 7 46.92 -2.55 42.95
N LEU A 8 45.97 -2.82 42.05
CA LEU A 8 45.37 -1.80 41.19
C LEU A 8 44.51 -0.82 41.99
N PHE A 9 43.80 -1.29 43.03
CA PHE A 9 43.01 -0.44 43.92
C PHE A 9 43.89 0.52 44.74
N ASP A 10 44.98 0.03 45.35
CA ASP A 10 45.90 0.87 46.12
C ASP A 10 46.59 1.94 45.23
N ARG A 11 46.97 1.56 44.01
CA ARG A 11 47.53 2.50 43.02
C ARG A 11 46.49 3.49 42.48
N TYR A 12 45.21 3.12 42.49
CA TYR A 12 44.10 4.01 42.12
C TYR A 12 43.87 5.06 43.21
N ILE A 13 43.82 4.65 44.48
CA ILE A 13 43.65 5.55 45.63
C ILE A 13 44.84 6.51 45.78
N SER A 14 46.07 6.03 45.53
CA SER A 14 47.26 6.88 45.55
C SER A 14 47.41 7.80 44.33
N GLY A 15 46.55 7.67 43.31
CA GLY A 15 46.54 8.53 42.13
C GLY A 15 47.71 8.33 41.17
N VAL A 16 48.46 7.22 41.29
CA VAL A 16 49.65 6.91 40.47
C VAL A 16 49.32 5.87 39.38
N LEU A 17 48.05 5.76 39.02
CA LEU A 17 47.58 4.76 38.05
C LEU A 17 47.86 5.22 36.62
N SER A 18 48.57 4.40 35.83
CA SER A 18 48.77 4.66 34.40
C SER A 18 47.46 4.49 33.61
N THR A 19 47.40 5.05 32.40
CA THR A 19 46.20 4.98 31.54
C THR A 19 45.85 3.53 31.15
N GLU A 20 46.84 2.67 30.98
CA GLU A 20 46.65 1.24 30.67
C GLU A 20 46.11 0.48 31.90
N GLU A 21 46.74 0.66 33.06
CA GLU A 21 46.30 0.03 34.32
C GLU A 21 44.91 0.51 34.75
N ARG A 22 44.59 1.79 34.50
CA ARG A 22 43.26 2.34 34.74
C ARG A 22 42.21 1.67 33.87
N THR A 23 42.52 1.43 32.60
CA THR A 23 41.59 0.78 31.67
C THR A 23 41.35 -0.66 32.09
N ALA A 24 42.42 -1.39 32.44
CA ALA A 24 42.32 -2.76 32.97
C ALA A 24 41.51 -2.82 34.28
N PHE A 25 41.73 -1.87 35.20
CA PHE A 25 40.98 -1.77 36.45
C PHE A 25 39.50 -1.46 36.24
N LEU A 26 39.16 -0.55 35.32
CA LEU A 26 37.78 -0.20 35.00
C LEU A 26 37.05 -1.32 34.25
N ASP A 27 37.74 -2.04 33.37
CA ASP A 27 37.19 -3.19 32.66
C ASP A 27 36.90 -4.34 33.63
N MET A 28 37.82 -4.60 34.57
CA MET A 28 37.63 -5.55 35.67
C MET A 28 36.49 -5.16 36.61
N ILE A 29 36.25 -3.85 36.80
CA ILE A 29 35.08 -3.35 37.52
C ILE A 29 33.79 -3.62 36.76
N ALA A 30 33.78 -3.34 35.45
CA ALA A 30 32.60 -3.42 34.60
C ALA A 30 32.18 -4.86 34.30
N SER A 31 33.14 -5.78 34.20
CA SER A 31 32.91 -7.22 34.01
C SER A 31 32.38 -7.91 35.28
N GLY A 32 32.45 -7.24 36.43
CA GLY A 32 32.10 -7.82 37.72
C GLY A 32 33.04 -8.95 38.15
N SER A 33 34.19 -9.10 37.48
CA SER A 33 35.23 -10.08 37.81
C SER A 33 36.09 -9.58 38.96
N PHE A 34 35.44 -9.20 40.05
CA PHE A 34 36.10 -8.96 41.30
C PHE A 34 36.33 -10.31 41.95
N ASP A 35 37.58 -10.72 42.07
CA ASP A 35 37.90 -11.74 43.06
C ASP A 35 37.35 -11.31 44.42
N ASN A 36 37.22 -12.27 45.34
CA ASN A 36 36.80 -12.04 46.73
C ASN A 36 37.58 -10.91 47.45
N GLY A 37 38.63 -10.34 46.84
CA GLY A 37 39.31 -9.12 47.24
C GLY A 37 38.40 -7.89 47.35
N LEU A 38 37.46 -7.63 46.42
CA LEU A 38 36.55 -6.46 46.58
C LEU A 38 35.64 -6.66 47.80
N ASN A 39 35.06 -7.85 47.95
CA ASN A 39 34.27 -8.18 49.13
C ASN A 39 35.13 -8.14 50.39
N ALA A 40 36.38 -8.59 50.36
CA ALA A 40 37.29 -8.51 51.51
C ALA A 40 37.72 -7.07 51.83
N ILE A 41 37.84 -6.18 50.84
CA ILE A 41 38.10 -4.75 51.04
C ILE A 41 36.85 -4.07 51.63
N LEU A 42 35.65 -4.44 51.17
CA LEU A 42 34.40 -3.93 51.73
C LEU A 42 34.11 -4.48 53.14
N ASP A 43 34.49 -5.74 53.42
CA ASP A 43 34.22 -6.48 54.66
C ASP A 43 35.29 -6.24 55.75
N LYS A 44 36.53 -5.87 55.40
CA LYS A 44 37.61 -5.58 56.37
C LYS A 44 37.49 -4.27 57.14
N GLY A 45 36.28 -3.74 57.32
CA GLY A 45 36.08 -2.47 58.03
C GLY A 45 36.69 -1.26 57.32
N LEU A 46 37.13 -1.40 56.06
CA LEU A 46 37.59 -0.28 55.25
C LEU A 46 36.42 0.66 54.93
N LEU A 47 35.21 0.13 54.74
CA LEU A 47 34.02 0.97 54.65
C LEU A 47 33.81 1.76 55.95
N GLU A 48 33.93 1.13 57.11
CA GLU A 48 33.75 1.79 58.40
C GLU A 48 34.84 2.85 58.67
N GLN A 49 36.09 2.56 58.29
CA GLN A 49 37.20 3.52 58.32
C GLN A 49 37.06 4.64 57.29
N LEU A 50 36.56 4.35 56.08
CA LEU A 50 36.28 5.36 55.06
C LEU A 50 35.09 6.23 55.46
N TYR A 51 34.06 5.67 56.09
CA TYR A 51 32.95 6.43 56.67
C TYR A 51 33.40 7.26 57.86
N ALA A 52 34.28 6.74 58.74
CA ALA A 52 34.85 7.49 59.86
C ALA A 52 35.78 8.62 59.39
N ALA A 53 36.68 8.34 58.43
CA ALA A 53 37.58 9.33 57.84
C ALA A 53 36.83 10.38 57.01
N ALA A 54 35.78 9.98 56.28
CA ALA A 54 34.90 10.92 55.56
C ALA A 54 33.95 11.69 56.49
N ALA A 55 33.63 11.16 57.67
CA ALA A 55 32.86 11.86 58.70
C ALA A 55 33.71 12.91 59.45
N GLU A 56 35.01 12.67 59.59
CA GLU A 56 35.96 13.58 60.23
C GLU A 56 36.42 14.70 59.28
N ASP A 57 36.72 14.37 58.02
CA ASP A 57 37.12 15.36 57.01
C ASP A 57 35.95 15.76 56.11
N ARG A 58 35.10 16.66 56.61
CA ARG A 58 34.00 17.28 55.84
C ARG A 58 34.48 18.01 54.57
N THR A 59 35.79 18.22 54.42
CA THR A 59 36.36 18.88 53.24
C THR A 59 36.81 17.89 52.17
N LEU A 60 36.97 16.60 52.50
CA LEU A 60 37.38 15.58 51.54
C LEU A 60 36.28 15.31 50.51
N GLY A 61 35.03 15.18 50.97
CA GLY A 61 33.87 15.07 50.09
C GLY A 61 33.75 16.27 49.15
N ASP A 62 33.87 17.49 49.70
CA ASP A 62 33.82 18.72 48.92
C ASP A 62 34.97 18.83 47.90
N ARG A 63 36.18 18.37 48.24
CA ARG A 63 37.32 18.37 47.32
C ARG A 63 37.18 17.32 46.22
N ILE A 64 36.63 16.15 46.53
CA ILE A 64 36.34 15.09 45.54
C ILE A 64 35.26 15.60 44.58
N PHE A 65 34.15 16.13 45.09
CA PHE A 65 33.08 16.70 44.27
C PHE A 65 33.58 17.86 43.39
N LYS A 66 34.35 18.78 43.97
CA LYS A 66 34.85 19.95 43.24
C LYS A 66 35.91 19.60 42.19
N ASN A 67 36.71 18.56 42.41
CA ASN A 67 37.64 18.05 41.41
C ASN A 67 36.91 17.29 40.29
N VAL A 68 35.88 16.51 40.61
CA VAL A 68 35.03 15.84 39.61
C VAL A 68 34.29 16.88 38.74
N GLU A 69 33.74 17.93 39.35
CA GLU A 69 33.04 18.99 38.62
C GLU A 69 33.98 19.80 37.71
N ARG A 70 35.22 20.05 38.18
CA ARG A 70 36.25 20.72 37.41
C ARG A 70 36.76 19.86 36.25
N GLU A 71 36.86 18.55 36.43
CA GLU A 71 37.27 17.60 35.37
C GLU A 71 36.18 17.44 34.30
N ILE A 72 34.90 17.50 34.68
CA ILE A 72 33.75 17.48 33.76
C ILE A 72 33.67 18.76 32.92
N ASN A 73 34.04 19.91 33.48
CA ASN A 73 34.00 21.20 32.78
C ASN A 73 35.26 21.55 31.96
N MET A 74 36.36 20.79 32.09
CA MET A 74 37.62 21.06 31.36
C MET A 74 37.89 20.12 30.17
N GLN A 75 37.05 19.11 29.95
CA GLN A 75 37.02 18.43 28.68
C GLN A 75 36.07 19.23 27.76
N PRO A 76 36.55 19.90 26.70
CA PRO A 76 35.63 20.32 25.66
C PRO A 76 34.96 19.03 25.21
N VAL A 77 33.67 18.91 25.50
CA VAL A 77 32.84 17.84 24.98
C VAL A 77 33.01 17.96 23.48
N HIS A 78 33.90 17.15 22.92
CA HIS A 78 33.94 16.94 21.49
C HIS A 78 32.58 16.35 21.23
N MET A 79 31.68 17.21 20.73
CA MET A 79 30.44 16.77 20.15
C MET A 79 30.91 15.93 18.97
N VAL A 80 31.13 14.63 19.23
CA VAL A 80 31.11 13.65 18.17
C VAL A 80 29.81 13.96 17.45
N PRO A 81 29.84 14.36 16.15
CA PRO A 81 28.63 14.68 15.45
C PRO A 81 27.77 13.44 15.62
N ARG A 82 26.70 13.59 16.39
CA ARG A 82 25.81 12.49 16.74
C ARG A 82 25.19 12.15 15.41
N ALA A 83 25.82 11.22 14.69
CA ALA A 83 25.48 10.91 13.31
C ALA A 83 23.98 10.69 13.34
N ASN A 84 23.23 11.56 12.64
CA ASN A 84 21.80 11.66 12.79
C ASN A 84 21.20 10.32 12.37
N ARG A 85 21.05 9.41 13.33
CA ARG A 85 20.55 8.05 13.11
C ARG A 85 19.19 8.13 12.45
N THR A 86 18.43 9.19 12.73
CA THR A 86 17.17 9.55 12.08
C THR A 86 17.32 9.78 10.57
N LEU A 87 18.37 10.46 10.09
CA LEU A 87 18.61 10.65 8.65
C LEU A 87 19.05 9.36 7.96
N ILE A 88 19.85 8.54 8.63
CA ILE A 88 20.26 7.23 8.11
C ILE A 88 19.02 6.32 8.03
N LEU A 89 18.23 6.24 9.10
CA LEU A 89 16.96 5.49 9.13
C LEU A 89 15.95 6.02 8.09
N MET A 90 15.86 7.33 7.86
CA MET A 90 15.03 7.91 6.79
C MET A 90 15.51 7.49 5.39
N ARG A 91 16.83 7.40 5.16
CA ARG A 91 17.39 6.93 3.89
C ARG A 91 17.08 5.45 3.67
N TRP A 92 17.17 4.62 4.70
CA TRP A 92 16.76 3.21 4.64
C TRP A 92 15.25 3.05 4.45
N ALA A 93 14.43 3.86 5.13
CA ALA A 93 12.98 3.87 4.96
C ALA A 93 12.57 4.32 3.55
N ALA A 94 13.23 5.33 2.99
CA ALA A 94 13.01 5.77 1.61
C ALA A 94 13.40 4.67 0.60
N ALA A 95 14.54 4.01 0.79
CA ALA A 95 14.95 2.89 -0.05
C ALA A 95 13.96 1.72 0.02
N ALA A 96 13.49 1.36 1.23
CA ALA A 96 12.48 0.33 1.42
C ALA A 96 11.14 0.71 0.75
N ALA A 97 10.71 1.97 0.86
CA ALA A 97 9.50 2.45 0.22
C ALA A 97 9.56 2.37 -1.31
N ILE A 98 10.71 2.69 -1.91
CA ILE A 98 10.93 2.55 -3.36
C ILE A 98 10.82 1.07 -3.79
N ILE A 99 11.47 0.17 -3.06
CA ILE A 99 11.40 -1.28 -3.34
C ILE A 99 9.96 -1.80 -3.22
N ILE A 100 9.23 -1.38 -2.18
CA ILE A 100 7.82 -1.75 -1.99
C ILE A 100 6.96 -1.18 -3.11
N PHE A 101 7.15 0.08 -3.50
CA PHE A 101 6.39 0.72 -4.58
C PHE A 101 6.58 -0.01 -5.92
N PHE A 102 7.82 -0.29 -6.30
CA PHE A 102 8.11 -1.05 -7.51
C PHE A 102 7.71 -2.53 -7.39
N GLY A 103 7.79 -3.12 -6.20
CA GLY A 103 7.34 -4.48 -5.92
C GLY A 103 5.83 -4.62 -6.07
N ILE A 104 5.05 -3.70 -5.52
CA ILE A 104 3.59 -3.63 -5.69
C ILE A 104 3.25 -3.35 -7.16
N GLY A 105 3.96 -2.41 -7.80
CA GLY A 105 3.77 -2.11 -9.23
C GLY A 105 4.01 -3.34 -10.11
N ALA A 106 5.11 -4.07 -9.89
CA ALA A 106 5.44 -5.29 -10.61
C ALA A 106 4.49 -6.44 -10.28
N TYR A 107 4.07 -6.57 -9.01
CA TYR A 107 3.09 -7.56 -8.58
C TYR A 107 1.74 -7.33 -9.26
N LEU A 108 1.23 -6.09 -9.26
CA LEU A 108 0.00 -5.72 -9.94
C LEU A 108 0.12 -5.85 -11.47
N TRP A 109 1.29 -5.58 -12.04
CA TRP A 109 1.56 -5.79 -13.46
C TRP A 109 1.51 -7.27 -13.84
N ASN A 110 2.04 -8.16 -13.00
CA ASN A 110 1.98 -9.61 -13.22
C ASN A 110 0.58 -10.16 -12.94
N PHE A 111 -0.14 -9.63 -11.94
CA PHE A 111 -1.54 -9.98 -11.69
C PHE A 111 -2.49 -9.57 -12.83
N LYS A 112 -2.14 -8.53 -13.58
CA LYS A 112 -2.87 -8.17 -14.82
C LYS A 112 -2.61 -9.13 -15.98
N LYS A 113 -1.53 -9.92 -15.94
CA LYS A 113 -1.22 -10.92 -16.98
C LYS A 113 -1.85 -12.29 -16.74
N GLU A 114 -2.22 -12.62 -15.50
CA GLU A 114 -2.82 -13.93 -15.17
C GLU A 114 -4.36 -13.94 -15.09
N LYS A 115 -5.03 -12.79 -15.25
CA LYS A 115 -6.50 -12.77 -15.44
C LYS A 115 -6.92 -12.95 -16.91
N SER A 116 -6.28 -13.88 -17.60
CA SER A 116 -6.78 -14.46 -18.84
C SER A 116 -6.81 -15.98 -18.75
N SER A 117 -7.44 -16.52 -17.70
CA SER A 117 -8.11 -17.81 -17.80
C SER A 117 -9.56 -17.67 -17.32
N ARG A 118 -10.46 -17.78 -18.32
CA ARG A 118 -11.90 -18.07 -18.25
C ARG A 118 -12.66 -17.64 -16.99
N ILE A 119 -13.31 -16.48 -17.08
CA ILE A 119 -14.69 -16.37 -16.60
C ILE A 119 -15.53 -15.92 -17.79
N VAL A 120 -16.45 -16.79 -18.20
CA VAL A 120 -17.53 -16.49 -19.13
C VAL A 120 -18.49 -15.56 -18.40
N ALA A 121 -18.29 -14.26 -18.56
CA ALA A 121 -19.28 -13.23 -18.30
C ALA A 121 -18.93 -12.09 -19.25
N THR A 122 -19.56 -12.12 -20.43
CA THR A 122 -19.43 -11.08 -21.45
C THR A 122 -20.12 -9.82 -20.93
N GLU A 123 -19.43 -9.05 -20.09
CA GLU A 123 -19.66 -7.62 -19.95
C GLU A 123 -18.61 -6.89 -20.79
N THR A 124 -18.97 -6.65 -22.05
CA THR A 124 -18.16 -5.84 -22.95
C THR A 124 -18.39 -4.37 -22.61
N ARG A 125 -17.60 -3.82 -21.69
CA ARG A 125 -17.43 -2.36 -21.57
C ARG A 125 -16.30 -1.93 -22.50
N SER A 126 -16.70 -1.48 -23.67
CA SER A 126 -16.08 -0.40 -24.46
C SER A 126 -14.55 -0.42 -24.57
N ALA A 127 -14.03 -1.37 -25.35
CA ALA A 127 -13.03 -0.98 -26.34
C ALA A 127 -13.75 -0.09 -27.36
N ASP A 128 -13.06 0.96 -27.82
CA ASP A 128 -13.47 1.83 -28.93
C ASP A 128 -14.37 1.06 -29.90
N PRO A 129 -15.65 1.45 -30.10
CA PRO A 129 -16.45 0.74 -31.08
C PRO A 129 -15.81 1.12 -32.40
N ASP A 130 -14.96 0.23 -32.91
CA ASP A 130 -14.83 0.04 -34.33
C ASP A 130 -16.27 -0.12 -34.80
N ILE A 131 -16.86 0.98 -35.28
CA ILE A 131 -18.26 1.08 -35.64
C ILE A 131 -18.35 0.24 -36.91
N LEU A 132 -18.48 -1.07 -36.71
CA LEU A 132 -18.79 -2.00 -37.76
C LEU A 132 -20.01 -1.43 -38.47
N PRO A 133 -19.99 -1.36 -39.83
CA PRO A 133 -21.10 -0.79 -40.57
C PRO A 133 -22.40 -1.42 -40.08
N GLY A 134 -23.37 -0.56 -39.77
CA GLY A 134 -24.54 -0.97 -39.02
C GLY A 134 -25.20 -2.18 -39.67
N ARG A 135 -25.31 -3.28 -38.92
CA ARG A 135 -25.94 -4.51 -39.41
C ARG A 135 -27.43 -4.21 -39.57
N GLN A 136 -28.05 -4.51 -40.73
CA GLN A 136 -29.49 -4.32 -40.89
C GLN A 136 -30.24 -5.31 -40.01
N LYS A 137 -30.55 -4.91 -38.77
CA LYS A 137 -31.24 -5.73 -37.78
C LYS A 137 -32.34 -4.89 -37.15
N ALA A 138 -33.57 -5.37 -37.30
CA ALA A 138 -34.74 -4.81 -36.64
C ALA A 138 -35.70 -5.93 -36.25
N ILE A 139 -36.38 -5.72 -35.12
CA ILE A 139 -37.45 -6.58 -34.62
C ILE A 139 -38.73 -5.77 -34.71
N LEU A 140 -39.72 -6.30 -35.41
CA LEU A 140 -41.06 -5.73 -35.48
C LEU A 140 -41.97 -6.47 -34.50
N THR A 141 -42.41 -5.77 -33.46
CA THR A 141 -43.46 -6.25 -32.57
C THR A 141 -44.81 -5.76 -33.08
N LEU A 142 -45.66 -6.71 -33.47
CA LEU A 142 -47.02 -6.46 -33.90
C LEU A 142 -47.91 -6.12 -32.70
N ALA A 143 -49.03 -5.45 -32.94
CA ALA A 143 -49.97 -5.06 -31.88
C ALA A 143 -50.62 -6.22 -31.09
N ASP A 144 -50.61 -7.44 -31.61
CA ASP A 144 -51.02 -8.64 -30.87
C ASP A 144 -49.93 -9.14 -29.90
N GLY A 145 -48.76 -8.49 -29.90
CA GLY A 145 -47.58 -8.85 -29.11
C GLY A 145 -46.65 -9.84 -29.82
N SER A 146 -46.98 -10.32 -31.01
CA SER A 146 -46.11 -11.23 -31.76
C SER A 146 -44.89 -10.48 -32.32
N THR A 147 -43.74 -11.14 -32.34
CA THR A 147 -42.46 -10.54 -32.72
C THR A 147 -41.91 -11.17 -34.00
N ILE A 148 -41.57 -10.33 -34.98
CA ILE A 148 -40.99 -10.73 -36.25
C ILE A 148 -39.56 -10.21 -36.32
N ILE A 149 -38.59 -11.12 -36.44
CA ILE A 149 -37.19 -10.77 -36.69
C ILE A 149 -37.03 -10.51 -38.19
N LEU A 150 -36.83 -9.25 -38.58
CA LEU A 150 -36.80 -8.86 -39.98
C LEU A 150 -35.56 -9.39 -40.70
N ASP A 151 -34.42 -9.54 -40.03
CA ASP A 151 -33.17 -10.12 -40.58
C ASP A 151 -33.38 -11.54 -41.15
N SER A 152 -34.17 -12.36 -40.45
CA SER A 152 -34.47 -13.74 -40.85
C SER A 152 -35.75 -13.90 -41.67
N ALA A 153 -36.55 -12.84 -41.82
CA ALA A 153 -37.82 -12.91 -42.53
C ALA A 153 -37.58 -12.94 -44.06
N VAL A 154 -38.32 -13.81 -44.76
CA VAL A 154 -38.32 -13.87 -46.22
C VAL A 154 -38.99 -12.61 -46.79
N ASN A 155 -38.54 -12.15 -47.96
CA ASN A 155 -39.18 -11.04 -48.66
C ASN A 155 -40.61 -11.42 -49.07
N GLY A 156 -41.54 -10.50 -48.94
CA GLY A 156 -42.96 -10.71 -49.19
C GLY A 156 -43.84 -10.22 -48.04
N LYS A 157 -45.11 -10.63 -48.03
CA LYS A 157 -46.06 -10.30 -46.97
C LYS A 157 -45.67 -11.05 -45.70
N ILE A 158 -45.28 -10.31 -44.66
CA ILE A 158 -44.83 -10.86 -43.37
C ILE A 158 -45.95 -10.84 -42.32
N ALA A 159 -46.93 -9.95 -42.48
CA ALA A 159 -48.09 -9.85 -41.59
C ALA A 159 -49.23 -9.05 -42.25
N GLU A 160 -50.41 -9.14 -41.64
CA GLU A 160 -51.60 -8.38 -42.02
C GLU A 160 -52.35 -7.98 -40.75
N GLN A 161 -52.67 -6.69 -40.62
CA GLN A 161 -53.36 -6.15 -39.45
C GLN A 161 -54.35 -5.07 -39.90
N ASN A 162 -55.62 -5.19 -39.50
CA ASN A 162 -56.68 -4.21 -39.77
C ASN A 162 -56.66 -3.65 -41.21
N SER A 163 -56.74 -4.55 -42.20
CA SER A 163 -56.74 -4.20 -43.64
C SER A 163 -55.47 -3.47 -44.13
N SER A 164 -54.40 -3.54 -43.35
CA SER A 164 -53.06 -3.10 -43.73
C SER A 164 -52.13 -4.31 -43.84
N SER A 165 -51.51 -4.46 -45.02
CA SER A 165 -50.51 -5.49 -45.26
C SER A 165 -49.12 -4.96 -44.94
N ILE A 166 -48.33 -5.77 -44.24
CA ILE A 166 -46.94 -5.47 -43.89
C ILE A 166 -46.06 -6.30 -44.81
N ILE A 167 -45.30 -5.62 -45.66
CA ILE A 167 -44.51 -6.24 -46.72
C ILE A 167 -43.03 -5.95 -46.47
N LYS A 168 -42.20 -7.00 -46.45
CA LYS A 168 -40.75 -6.90 -46.42
C LYS A 168 -40.18 -6.95 -47.83
N GLN A 169 -39.35 -5.97 -48.18
CA GLN A 169 -38.60 -5.89 -49.43
C GLN A 169 -37.13 -5.63 -49.13
N GLY A 170 -36.34 -6.70 -48.98
CA GLY A 170 -34.93 -6.57 -48.60
C GLY A 170 -34.79 -5.97 -47.21
N ASP A 171 -34.21 -4.78 -47.14
CA ASP A 171 -33.95 -4.03 -45.89
C ASP A 171 -35.02 -2.97 -45.59
N ARG A 172 -36.16 -3.04 -46.27
CA ARG A 172 -37.30 -2.13 -46.10
C ARG A 172 -38.57 -2.89 -45.70
N VAL A 173 -39.30 -2.34 -44.75
CA VAL A 173 -40.68 -2.72 -44.45
C VAL A 173 -41.61 -1.64 -44.97
N THR A 174 -42.64 -2.05 -45.73
CA THR A 174 -43.67 -1.16 -46.27
C THR A 174 -45.03 -1.54 -45.69
N TYR A 175 -45.77 -0.55 -45.21
CA TYR A 175 -47.18 -0.70 -44.86
C TYR A 175 -48.02 -0.30 -46.06
N ASN A 176 -48.89 -1.20 -46.52
CA ASN A 176 -49.85 -0.90 -47.57
C ASN A 176 -51.26 -1.09 -47.01
N SER A 177 -51.99 0.01 -46.88
CA SER A 177 -53.39 0.05 -46.43
C SER A 177 -54.31 0.08 -47.64
N ASP A 178 -55.26 -0.85 -47.74
CA ASP A 178 -56.17 -0.97 -48.88
C ASP A 178 -57.29 0.11 -48.91
N GLY A 179 -57.08 1.28 -48.29
CA GLY A 179 -57.97 2.45 -48.38
C GLY A 179 -59.34 2.28 -47.73
N THR A 180 -59.62 1.17 -47.05
CA THR A 180 -60.83 1.01 -46.24
C THR A 180 -60.59 1.64 -44.88
N GLU A 181 -61.29 2.73 -44.58
CA GLU A 181 -61.31 3.42 -43.28
C GLU A 181 -61.84 2.48 -42.18
N ASN A 182 -60.98 1.62 -41.64
CA ASN A 182 -61.22 0.98 -40.37
C ASN A 182 -60.54 1.84 -39.30
N ASN A 183 -61.34 2.49 -38.44
CA ASN A 183 -60.90 3.51 -37.47
C ASN A 183 -60.09 2.96 -36.27
N ASP A 184 -59.73 1.69 -36.29
CA ASP A 184 -58.93 1.07 -35.23
C ASP A 184 -57.44 1.29 -35.52
N VAL A 185 -56.89 2.35 -34.90
CA VAL A 185 -55.46 2.64 -34.97
C VAL A 185 -54.69 1.54 -34.25
N VAL A 186 -53.85 0.84 -35.00
CA VAL A 186 -53.00 -0.24 -34.50
C VAL A 186 -51.55 0.24 -34.42
N TYR A 187 -50.96 0.14 -33.24
CA TYR A 187 -49.56 0.50 -33.03
C TYR A 187 -48.66 -0.72 -33.05
N ASN A 188 -47.63 -0.65 -33.90
CA ASN A 188 -46.55 -1.62 -33.94
C ASN A 188 -45.27 -0.97 -33.39
N THR A 189 -44.43 -1.77 -32.73
CA THR A 189 -43.18 -1.29 -32.17
C THR A 189 -42.01 -1.85 -32.97
N MET A 190 -41.21 -0.98 -33.58
CA MET A 190 -39.96 -1.36 -34.22
C MET A 190 -38.79 -1.12 -33.27
N SER A 191 -38.04 -2.18 -32.96
CA SER A 191 -36.87 -2.13 -32.09
C SER A 191 -35.61 -2.48 -32.87
N THR A 192 -34.62 -1.58 -32.84
CA THR A 192 -33.31 -1.77 -33.45
C THR A 192 -32.25 -1.94 -32.35
N PRO A 193 -31.42 -3.00 -32.39
CA PRO A 193 -30.31 -3.15 -31.46
C PRO A 193 -29.23 -2.09 -31.74
N ASN A 194 -28.34 -1.85 -30.76
CA ASN A 194 -27.23 -0.92 -30.89
C ASN A 194 -26.40 -1.22 -32.15
N GLY A 195 -26.25 -0.22 -33.03
CA GLY A 195 -25.57 -0.37 -34.31
C GLY A 195 -26.42 -0.99 -35.42
N GLY A 196 -27.74 -1.07 -35.27
CA GLY A 196 -28.68 -1.51 -36.30
C GLY A 196 -29.37 -0.35 -37.01
N GLN A 197 -29.56 -0.46 -38.33
CA GLN A 197 -30.39 0.46 -39.13
C GLN A 197 -31.44 -0.33 -39.91
N TYR A 198 -32.60 0.25 -40.16
CA TYR A 198 -33.66 -0.36 -40.95
C TYR A 198 -34.56 0.70 -41.59
N GLN A 199 -35.06 0.45 -42.81
CA GLN A 199 -35.91 1.40 -43.51
C GLN A 199 -37.38 1.03 -43.32
N LEU A 200 -38.19 2.01 -42.92
CA LEU A 200 -39.64 1.90 -42.82
C LEU A 200 -40.26 2.83 -43.87
N ALA A 201 -41.28 2.35 -44.57
CA ALA A 201 -42.14 3.13 -45.43
C ALA A 201 -43.58 2.95 -44.97
N LEU A 202 -44.24 4.03 -44.61
CA LEU A 202 -45.63 4.01 -44.18
C LEU A 202 -46.56 4.22 -45.38
N SER A 203 -47.83 3.82 -45.24
CA SER A 203 -48.82 3.97 -46.31
C SER A 203 -49.15 5.43 -46.64
N ASP A 204 -48.75 6.37 -45.78
CA ASP A 204 -48.88 7.81 -45.97
C ASP A 204 -47.73 8.44 -46.80
N GLY A 205 -46.74 7.63 -47.22
CA GLY A 205 -45.63 8.08 -48.05
C GLY A 205 -44.41 8.61 -47.30
N THR A 206 -44.39 8.48 -45.97
CA THR A 206 -43.18 8.74 -45.15
C THR A 206 -42.22 7.57 -45.07
#